data_AF-A0A963EPL6-F1
#
_entry.id   AF-A0A963EPL6-F1
#
_cell.length_a   1.000
_cell.length_b   1.000
_cell.length_c   1.000
_cell.angle_alpha   90.00
_cell.angle_beta   90.00
_cell.angle_gamma   90.00
#
_symmetry.space_group_name_H-M   'P 1'
#
loop_
_entity.id
_entity.type
_entity.pdbx_description
1 polymer ?
#
loop_
_entity_poly.entity_id
_entity_poly.type
_entity_poly.pdbx_seq_one_letter_code
_entity_poly.pdbx_strand_id
1 'polypeptide(L)'
;MSRKGTAWLGAGLLLTLLSGAPAYADDVELLLSNPNSTGADKPNILFILASSGSMTTIERTQEPFISTNQYAGSCAPGRVYWTTGDNPPDCGTDNWVSAANFVCATGAMALADAGRYTDTMAMYRKKSGSWKWQRPSGGKDELIECATDSGVHGGGDPAKLYARNGSNQPQFTNNPGSEVSWGSSPTERVITAFSGNYMNWYNNSPIVFMSRTDIVKTVTKNVLNSIQNANVGLMHFNNSQGGSINHAIKDLDTYRAQVNAKVDALPADSWTPLSETMYEAALYWRGMEPYYGS
;
A
#
# COMPACT_ATOMS: atom_id res chain seq x y z
N MET A 1 -36.12 -61.52 3.06
CA MET A 1 -34.72 -61.09 2.80
C MET A 1 -34.69 -59.60 2.51
N SER A 2 -33.78 -58.90 3.18
CA SER A 2 -33.80 -57.46 3.47
C SER A 2 -33.69 -56.55 2.25
N ARG A 3 -34.66 -55.64 2.09
CA ARG A 3 -34.73 -54.58 1.06
C ARG A 3 -34.22 -53.22 1.58
N LYS A 4 -33.39 -53.21 2.63
CA LYS A 4 -32.95 -51.99 3.35
C LYS A 4 -31.52 -51.50 3.00
N GLY A 5 -30.74 -52.27 2.25
CA GLY A 5 -29.32 -51.94 1.97
C GLY A 5 -29.09 -50.95 0.84
N THR A 6 -30.05 -50.76 -0.08
CA THR A 6 -29.84 -49.96 -1.31
C THR A 6 -30.23 -48.50 -1.16
N ALA A 7 -31.02 -48.12 -0.16
CA ALA A 7 -31.44 -46.74 0.05
C ALA A 7 -30.33 -45.86 0.67
N TRP A 8 -29.39 -46.45 1.41
CA TRP A 8 -28.37 -45.70 2.15
C TRP A 8 -27.13 -45.36 1.31
N LEU A 9 -26.83 -46.16 0.28
CA LEU A 9 -25.75 -45.88 -0.67
C LEU A 9 -26.09 -44.74 -1.65
N GLY A 10 -27.35 -44.62 -2.05
CA GLY A 10 -27.81 -43.54 -2.95
C GLY A 10 -27.86 -42.17 -2.27
N ALA A 11 -28.23 -42.12 -0.98
CA ALA A 11 -28.27 -40.86 -0.23
C ALA A 11 -26.86 -40.31 0.09
N GLY A 12 -25.88 -41.19 0.32
CA GLY A 12 -24.49 -40.78 0.58
C GLY A 12 -23.81 -40.16 -0.64
N LEU A 13 -24.03 -40.71 -1.84
CA LEU A 13 -23.41 -40.23 -3.09
C LEU A 13 -23.99 -38.88 -3.55
N LEU A 14 -25.27 -38.62 -3.26
CA LEU A 14 -25.91 -37.32 -3.55
C LEU A 14 -25.45 -36.21 -2.61
N LEU A 15 -25.11 -36.49 -1.35
CA LEU A 15 -24.59 -35.46 -0.44
C LEU A 15 -23.17 -35.01 -0.79
N THR A 16 -22.34 -35.89 -1.34
CA THR A 16 -20.96 -35.55 -1.77
C THR A 16 -20.90 -34.71 -3.05
N LEU A 17 -21.94 -34.76 -3.89
CA LEU A 17 -22.01 -33.96 -5.13
C LEU A 17 -22.53 -32.52 -4.89
N LEU A 18 -23.16 -32.24 -3.75
CA LEU A 18 -23.57 -30.87 -3.37
C LEU A 18 -22.51 -30.10 -2.57
N SER A 19 -21.46 -30.76 -2.08
CA SER A 19 -20.39 -30.13 -1.27
C SER A 19 -19.16 -29.73 -2.10
N GLY A 20 -19.18 -29.97 -3.42
CA GLY A 20 -18.10 -29.63 -4.35
C GLY A 20 -18.36 -28.41 -5.24
N ALA A 21 -19.26 -27.50 -4.86
CA ALA A 21 -19.38 -26.24 -5.57
C ALA A 21 -18.03 -25.51 -5.48
N PRO A 22 -17.42 -25.10 -6.61
CA PRO A 22 -16.23 -24.26 -6.55
C PRO A 22 -16.62 -23.00 -5.80
N ALA A 23 -16.00 -22.76 -4.65
CA ALA A 23 -15.96 -21.45 -4.05
C ALA A 23 -15.17 -20.56 -5.02
N TYR A 24 -15.88 -19.93 -5.95
CA TYR A 24 -15.40 -18.75 -6.62
C TYR A 24 -15.32 -17.65 -5.55
N ALA A 25 -14.19 -17.61 -4.84
CA ALA A 25 -13.84 -16.47 -4.01
C ALA A 25 -13.44 -15.35 -4.95
N ASP A 26 -14.41 -14.55 -5.36
CA ASP A 26 -14.26 -13.34 -6.17
C ASP A 26 -14.63 -12.15 -5.29
N ASP A 27 -13.89 -11.95 -4.19
CA ASP A 27 -14.06 -10.79 -3.28
C ASP A 27 -12.77 -10.62 -2.44
N VAL A 28 -11.89 -9.70 -2.85
CA VAL A 28 -10.87 -9.11 -1.96
C VAL A 28 -11.31 -7.69 -1.61
N GLU A 29 -12.25 -7.59 -0.68
CA GLU A 29 -12.63 -6.31 -0.05
C GLU A 29 -11.50 -5.87 0.88
N LEU A 30 -10.59 -5.02 0.37
CA LEU A 30 -9.59 -4.35 1.18
C LEU A 30 -10.26 -3.16 1.90
N LEU A 31 -10.75 -3.40 3.12
CA LEU A 31 -11.29 -2.33 3.98
C LEU A 31 -10.16 -1.42 4.48
N LEU A 32 -9.72 -0.49 3.64
CA LEU A 32 -8.85 0.63 4.04
C LEU A 32 -9.71 1.68 4.76
N SER A 33 -9.85 1.53 6.08
CA SER A 33 -10.24 2.67 6.91
C SER A 33 -9.10 3.69 6.85
N ASN A 34 -9.36 4.86 6.26
CA ASN A 34 -8.39 5.94 6.04
C ASN A 34 -7.53 6.21 7.30
N PRO A 35 -6.26 5.73 7.37
CA PRO A 35 -5.45 5.77 8.58
C PRO A 35 -4.82 7.15 8.85
N ASN A 36 -5.06 8.11 7.95
CA ASN A 36 -4.47 9.45 7.98
C ASN A 36 -5.29 10.49 8.77
N SER A 37 -6.30 10.07 9.54
CA SER A 37 -6.98 11.00 10.45
C SER A 37 -6.11 11.25 11.68
N THR A 38 -5.58 12.47 11.78
CA THR A 38 -4.83 12.95 12.94
C THR A 38 -5.73 12.88 14.18
N GLY A 39 -5.51 11.87 15.03
CA GLY A 39 -6.24 11.67 16.29
C GLY A 39 -7.06 10.37 16.40
N ALA A 40 -7.08 9.50 15.39
CA ALA A 40 -7.62 8.14 15.53
C ALA A 40 -6.55 7.18 16.09
N ASP A 41 -6.94 6.28 17.00
CA ASP A 41 -6.10 5.20 17.48
C ASP A 41 -5.55 4.38 16.29
N LYS A 42 -4.25 4.05 16.32
CA LYS A 42 -3.58 3.26 15.26
C LYS A 42 -4.34 1.95 15.03
N PRO A 43 -4.86 1.65 13.82
CA PRO A 43 -5.54 0.39 13.57
C PRO A 43 -4.58 -0.78 13.74
N ASN A 44 -5.10 -1.89 14.27
CA ASN A 44 -4.38 -3.15 14.38
C ASN A 44 -4.75 -4.06 13.20
N ILE A 45 -3.76 -4.52 12.44
CA ILE A 45 -3.92 -5.35 11.25
C ILE A 45 -3.14 -6.64 11.45
N LEU A 46 -3.76 -7.80 11.23
CA LEU A 46 -3.10 -9.11 11.26
C LEU A 46 -3.15 -9.74 9.86
N PHE A 47 -2.00 -9.92 9.22
CA PHE A 47 -1.90 -10.67 7.98
C PHE A 47 -1.76 -12.15 8.27
N ILE A 48 -2.61 -12.98 7.69
CA ILE A 48 -2.49 -14.44 7.72
C ILE A 48 -2.05 -14.88 6.32
N LEU A 49 -0.82 -15.38 6.23
CA LEU A 49 -0.16 -15.63 4.96
C LEU A 49 -0.02 -17.13 4.71
N ALA A 50 -0.45 -17.56 3.53
CA ALA A 50 -0.33 -18.94 3.13
C ALA A 50 1.13 -19.33 2.88
N SER A 51 1.56 -20.44 3.49
CA SER A 51 2.91 -20.99 3.38
C SER A 51 2.90 -22.42 2.84
N SER A 52 1.82 -22.87 2.23
CA SER A 52 1.65 -24.27 1.87
C SER A 52 2.52 -24.70 0.69
N GLY A 53 2.80 -26.00 0.54
CA GLY A 53 3.57 -26.56 -0.60
C GLY A 53 3.11 -26.06 -1.98
N SER A 54 1.81 -25.87 -2.18
CA SER A 54 1.23 -25.32 -3.40
C SER A 54 1.69 -23.90 -3.74
N MET A 55 2.19 -23.14 -2.76
CA MET A 55 2.70 -21.78 -2.93
C MET A 55 4.04 -21.74 -3.69
N THR A 56 4.68 -22.89 -3.92
CA THR A 56 5.84 -23.02 -4.83
C THR A 56 5.46 -23.04 -6.31
N THR A 57 4.16 -23.14 -6.62
CA THR A 57 3.66 -23.18 -8.00
C THR A 57 4.05 -21.88 -8.73
N ILE A 58 4.59 -22.03 -9.93
CA ILE A 58 5.00 -20.91 -10.78
C ILE A 58 3.81 -20.39 -11.57
N GLU A 59 3.57 -19.09 -11.46
CA GLU A 59 2.53 -18.37 -12.18
C GLU A 59 3.14 -17.37 -13.16
N ARG A 60 2.44 -17.17 -14.28
CA ARG A 60 2.74 -16.10 -15.23
C ARG A 60 2.09 -14.81 -14.73
N THR A 61 2.89 -13.88 -14.25
CA THR A 61 2.41 -12.63 -13.62
C THR A 61 3.12 -11.41 -14.19
N GLN A 62 2.56 -10.24 -13.91
CA GLN A 62 3.24 -8.96 -14.06
C GLN A 62 4.46 -8.90 -13.13
N GLU A 63 5.60 -8.45 -13.65
CA GLU A 63 6.77 -8.16 -12.80
C GLU A 63 6.40 -7.07 -11.79
N PRO A 64 6.69 -7.24 -10.50
CA PRO A 64 6.59 -6.15 -9.55
C PRO A 64 7.48 -4.96 -9.95
N PHE A 65 7.05 -3.75 -9.60
CA PHE A 65 7.88 -2.57 -9.85
C PHE A 65 9.21 -2.68 -9.07
N ILE A 66 10.32 -2.57 -9.79
CA ILE A 66 11.67 -2.51 -9.23
C ILE A 66 12.25 -1.14 -9.58
N SER A 67 12.41 -0.27 -8.58
CA SER A 67 12.83 1.12 -8.78
C SER A 67 14.21 1.28 -9.42
N THR A 68 15.10 0.30 -9.26
CA THR A 68 16.44 0.29 -9.88
C THR A 68 16.41 -0.05 -11.37
N ASN A 69 15.32 -0.66 -11.87
CA ASN A 69 15.16 -0.98 -13.28
C ASN A 69 14.64 0.23 -14.05
N GLN A 70 15.11 0.42 -15.28
CA GLN A 70 14.54 1.42 -16.18
C GLN A 70 13.51 0.77 -17.10
N TYR A 71 12.27 1.23 -17.02
CA TYR A 71 11.18 0.73 -17.84
C TYR A 71 10.98 1.62 -19.07
N ALA A 72 10.93 0.99 -20.25
CA ALA A 72 10.69 1.69 -21.50
C ALA A 72 9.24 2.19 -21.60
N GLY A 73 9.06 3.39 -22.16
CA GLY A 73 7.72 3.95 -22.40
C GLY A 73 7.78 5.43 -22.75
N SER A 74 6.60 6.03 -22.95
CA SER A 74 6.43 7.42 -23.37
C SER A 74 6.35 8.41 -22.20
N CYS A 75 6.25 7.94 -20.96
CA CYS A 75 6.28 8.82 -19.79
C CYS A 75 7.71 9.29 -19.56
N ALA A 76 7.88 10.60 -19.42
CA ALA A 76 9.18 11.22 -19.27
C ALA A 76 9.74 10.93 -17.85
N PRO A 77 10.97 10.41 -17.72
CA PRO A 77 11.53 10.00 -16.43
C PRO A 77 11.77 11.19 -15.48
N GLY A 78 12.00 12.39 -16.02
CA GLY A 78 12.19 13.63 -15.24
C GLY A 78 10.90 14.29 -14.76
N ARG A 79 9.74 13.67 -14.95
CA ARG A 79 8.44 14.19 -14.52
C ARG A 79 7.87 13.37 -13.35
N VAL A 80 7.20 14.09 -12.46
CA VAL A 80 6.31 13.54 -11.45
C VAL A 80 4.88 13.77 -11.94
N TYR A 81 4.21 12.67 -12.26
CA TYR A 81 2.82 12.65 -12.70
C TYR A 81 1.91 12.57 -11.48
N TRP A 82 0.69 13.08 -11.56
CA TRP A 82 -0.24 12.98 -10.44
C TRP A 82 -1.70 12.84 -10.86
N THR A 83 -2.50 12.29 -9.95
CA THR A 83 -3.94 12.09 -10.12
C THR A 83 -4.68 12.43 -8.83
N THR A 84 -5.96 12.78 -8.97
CA THR A 84 -6.92 12.83 -7.86
C THR A 84 -7.88 11.63 -7.87
N GLY A 85 -7.79 10.75 -8.86
CA GLY A 85 -8.58 9.52 -8.94
C GLY A 85 -7.79 8.30 -8.48
N ASP A 86 -8.34 7.12 -8.74
CA ASP A 86 -7.77 5.86 -8.24
C ASP A 86 -6.63 5.32 -9.10
N ASN A 87 -6.62 5.68 -10.39
CA ASN A 87 -5.66 5.16 -11.36
C ASN A 87 -4.59 6.20 -11.75
N PRO A 88 -3.36 5.76 -12.07
CA PRO A 88 -2.35 6.63 -12.66
C PRO A 88 -2.87 7.30 -13.93
N PRO A 89 -2.52 8.57 -14.20
CA PRO A 89 -2.97 9.26 -15.40
C PRO A 89 -2.24 8.78 -16.66
N ASP A 90 -2.71 9.15 -17.85
CA ASP A 90 -1.98 8.84 -19.09
C ASP A 90 -0.66 9.64 -19.18
N CYS A 91 0.34 9.12 -19.91
CA CYS A 91 1.62 9.84 -20.10
C CYS A 91 1.48 11.22 -20.77
N GLY A 92 0.40 11.43 -21.53
CA GLY A 92 0.05 12.69 -22.20
C GLY A 92 -0.77 13.67 -21.35
N THR A 93 -1.01 13.35 -20.08
CA THR A 93 -1.75 14.24 -19.17
C THR A 93 -1.06 15.59 -19.00
N ASP A 94 -1.84 16.60 -18.59
CA ASP A 94 -1.34 17.89 -18.11
C ASP A 94 -1.03 17.88 -16.61
N ASN A 95 -1.41 16.82 -15.89
CA ASN A 95 -1.20 16.66 -14.46
C ASN A 95 0.21 16.11 -14.16
N TRP A 96 1.22 16.94 -14.38
CA TRP A 96 2.60 16.64 -14.03
C TRP A 96 3.35 17.90 -13.62
N VAL A 97 4.45 17.71 -12.90
CA VAL A 97 5.50 18.71 -12.67
C VAL A 97 6.86 18.06 -12.95
N SER A 98 7.86 18.88 -13.26
CA SER A 98 9.25 18.44 -13.31
C SER A 98 9.67 17.95 -11.93
N ALA A 99 10.53 16.94 -11.85
CA ALA A 99 11.01 16.41 -10.57
C ALA A 99 11.66 17.49 -9.68
N ALA A 100 12.31 18.49 -10.29
CA ALA A 100 12.87 19.64 -9.57
C ALA A 100 11.81 20.56 -8.92
N ASN A 101 10.59 20.59 -9.45
CA ASN A 101 9.48 21.34 -8.89
C ASN A 101 8.66 20.51 -7.88
N PHE A 102 8.94 19.21 -7.74
CA PHE A 102 8.38 18.39 -6.68
C PHE A 102 9.24 18.51 -5.43
N VAL A 103 8.91 19.47 -4.56
CA VAL A 103 9.71 19.86 -3.38
C VAL A 103 9.34 19.13 -2.10
N CYS A 104 8.36 18.24 -2.15
CA CYS A 104 8.09 17.26 -1.09
C CYS A 104 9.22 16.23 -1.01
N ALA A 105 10.12 16.39 -0.05
CA ALA A 105 11.26 15.52 0.20
C ALA A 105 10.83 14.10 0.61
N THR A 106 9.86 13.97 1.53
CA THR A 106 9.33 12.66 1.93
C THR A 106 8.74 11.92 0.72
N GLY A 107 7.97 12.64 -0.10
CA GLY A 107 7.41 12.11 -1.33
C GLY A 107 8.47 11.77 -2.36
N ALA A 108 9.51 12.59 -2.52
CA ALA A 108 10.59 12.32 -3.46
C ALA A 108 11.34 11.03 -3.11
N MET A 109 11.56 10.76 -1.81
CA MET A 109 12.11 9.48 -1.35
C MET A 109 11.16 8.32 -1.64
N ALA A 110 9.87 8.45 -1.35
CA ALA A 110 8.88 7.42 -1.64
C ALA A 110 8.73 7.14 -3.15
N LEU A 111 8.82 8.17 -3.99
CA LEU A 111 8.83 8.04 -5.46
C LEU A 111 10.10 7.35 -5.97
N ALA A 112 11.24 7.55 -5.32
CA ALA A 112 12.48 6.88 -5.66
C ALA A 112 12.47 5.39 -5.26
N ASP A 113 11.79 5.04 -4.16
CA ASP A 113 11.72 3.66 -3.67
C ASP A 113 10.55 2.86 -4.26
N ALA A 114 9.32 3.34 -4.07
CA ALA A 114 8.09 2.66 -4.45
C ALA A 114 7.48 3.16 -5.76
N GLY A 115 7.99 4.27 -6.33
CA GLY A 115 7.48 4.82 -7.58
C GLY A 115 6.18 5.61 -7.46
N ARG A 116 5.56 5.63 -6.28
CA ARG A 116 4.28 6.27 -5.98
C ARG A 116 4.30 6.88 -4.57
N TYR A 117 3.61 7.99 -4.38
CA TYR A 117 3.38 8.61 -3.07
C TYR A 117 2.02 9.30 -3.00
N THR A 118 1.29 9.17 -1.90
CA THR A 118 -0.04 9.79 -1.71
C THR A 118 -0.03 10.66 -0.47
N ASP A 119 -0.43 11.92 -0.61
CA ASP A 119 -0.51 12.87 0.51
C ASP A 119 -1.47 14.03 0.15
N THR A 120 -1.82 14.85 1.13
CA THR A 120 -2.34 16.19 0.90
C THR A 120 -1.22 17.06 0.34
N MET A 121 -1.42 17.61 -0.85
CA MET A 121 -0.40 18.41 -1.53
C MET A 121 -0.95 19.74 -2.03
N ALA A 122 -0.06 20.72 -2.09
CA ALA A 122 -0.36 22.07 -2.56
C ALA A 122 0.64 22.49 -3.64
N MET A 123 0.17 23.27 -4.60
CA MET A 123 0.99 23.86 -5.65
C MET A 123 1.09 25.37 -5.46
N TYR A 124 2.30 25.91 -5.47
CA TYR A 124 2.53 27.36 -5.41
C TYR A 124 2.33 27.96 -6.81
N ARG A 125 1.11 28.37 -7.11
CA ARG A 125 0.74 28.81 -8.47
C ARG A 125 -0.04 30.11 -8.47
N LYS A 126 -0.01 30.79 -9.62
CA LYS A 126 -0.83 31.98 -9.86
C LYS A 126 -2.28 31.61 -10.15
N LYS A 127 -3.23 32.23 -9.45
CA LYS A 127 -4.67 32.19 -9.77
C LYS A 127 -5.27 33.58 -9.57
N SER A 128 -6.01 34.08 -10.56
CA SER A 128 -6.63 35.41 -10.53
C SER A 128 -5.63 36.53 -10.16
N GLY A 129 -4.43 36.49 -10.74
CA GLY A 129 -3.40 37.52 -10.54
C GLY A 129 -2.49 37.32 -9.33
N SER A 130 -2.82 36.45 -8.37
CA SER A 130 -2.04 36.28 -7.14
C SER A 130 -1.36 34.91 -7.07
N TRP A 131 -0.09 34.90 -6.66
CA TRP A 131 0.64 33.69 -6.31
C TRP A 131 0.33 33.26 -4.89
N LYS A 132 0.07 31.97 -4.70
CA LYS A 132 -0.12 31.36 -3.38
C LYS A 132 -0.13 29.84 -3.49
N TRP A 133 0.09 29.16 -2.37
CA TRP A 133 -0.20 27.74 -2.26
C TRP A 133 -1.70 27.48 -2.36
N GLN A 134 -2.05 26.51 -3.19
CA GLN A 134 -3.44 26.11 -3.42
C GLN A 134 -3.48 24.77 -4.15
N ARG A 135 -4.68 24.20 -4.30
CA ARG A 135 -4.94 22.93 -5.00
C ARG A 135 -4.11 22.81 -6.29
N PRO A 136 -3.36 21.70 -6.48
CA PRO A 136 -2.69 21.39 -7.74
C PRO A 136 -3.66 21.44 -8.93
N SER A 137 -3.11 21.82 -10.08
CA SER A 137 -3.84 21.99 -11.33
C SER A 137 -2.95 21.59 -12.49
N GLY A 138 -3.50 20.90 -13.49
CA GLY A 138 -2.76 20.54 -14.70
C GLY A 138 -2.30 21.75 -15.49
N GLY A 139 -1.28 21.54 -16.33
CA GLY A 139 -0.72 22.53 -17.25
C GLY A 139 0.15 23.57 -16.56
N LYS A 140 0.71 23.22 -15.39
CA LYS A 140 1.52 24.08 -14.53
C LYS A 140 2.70 23.28 -13.99
N ASP A 141 3.90 23.64 -14.43
CA ASP A 141 5.15 23.12 -13.90
C ASP A 141 5.67 24.06 -12.80
N GLU A 142 4.99 24.04 -11.65
CA GLU A 142 5.24 24.90 -10.49
C GLU A 142 5.51 24.05 -9.25
N LEU A 143 6.03 24.69 -8.20
CA LEU A 143 6.39 23.98 -6.96
C LEU A 143 5.19 23.24 -6.37
N ILE A 144 5.36 21.94 -6.08
CA ILE A 144 4.42 21.11 -5.32
C ILE A 144 5.10 20.70 -4.01
N GLU A 145 4.41 20.98 -2.90
CA GLU A 145 4.80 20.60 -1.53
C GLU A 145 3.74 19.71 -0.89
N CYS A 146 4.12 18.88 0.08
CA CYS A 146 3.24 17.96 0.79
C CYS A 146 3.08 18.30 2.27
N ALA A 147 1.96 17.88 2.86
CA ALA A 147 1.66 18.14 4.26
C ALA A 147 2.63 17.43 5.22
N THR A 148 3.10 16.23 4.87
CA THR A 148 4.02 15.46 5.71
C THR A 148 5.37 16.16 5.95
N ASP A 149 5.81 17.01 5.01
CA ASP A 149 7.07 17.76 5.12
C ASP A 149 6.96 19.00 6.04
N SER A 150 5.75 19.35 6.48
CA SER A 150 5.50 20.49 7.39
C SER A 150 6.39 20.45 8.63
N GLY A 151 7.21 21.48 8.83
CA GLY A 151 8.10 21.59 9.97
C GLY A 151 9.35 20.71 9.90
N VAL A 152 9.55 19.99 8.79
CA VAL A 152 10.71 19.12 8.53
C VAL A 152 11.51 19.65 7.33
N HIS A 153 10.83 20.03 6.25
CA HIS A 153 11.45 20.47 5.00
C HIS A 153 10.57 21.51 4.28
N GLY A 154 11.19 22.54 3.70
CA GLY A 154 10.46 23.54 2.89
C GLY A 154 11.30 24.04 1.72
N GLY A 155 11.19 23.35 0.59
CA GLY A 155 11.85 23.76 -0.65
C GLY A 155 13.38 23.78 -0.61
N GLY A 156 13.99 22.96 0.26
CA GLY A 156 15.45 22.82 0.37
C GLY A 156 16.14 23.83 1.28
N ASP A 157 15.42 24.79 1.87
CA ASP A 157 15.98 25.75 2.83
C ASP A 157 15.75 25.24 4.27
N PRO A 158 16.81 24.80 5.00
CA PRO A 158 16.66 24.29 6.36
C PRO A 158 16.21 25.35 7.37
N ALA A 159 16.24 26.64 7.00
CA ALA A 159 15.72 27.71 7.84
C ALA A 159 14.23 27.98 7.62
N LYS A 160 13.62 27.50 6.52
CA LYS A 160 12.21 27.75 6.18
C LYS A 160 11.47 26.45 5.95
N LEU A 161 10.91 25.90 7.01
CA LEU A 161 10.35 24.54 7.01
C LEU A 161 8.85 24.47 6.71
N TYR A 162 8.19 25.61 6.48
CA TYR A 162 6.72 25.67 6.35
C TYR A 162 6.31 26.33 5.05
N ALA A 163 5.34 25.74 4.34
CA ALA A 163 4.69 26.36 3.19
C ALA A 163 3.88 27.58 3.65
N ARG A 164 4.24 28.78 3.18
CA ARG A 164 3.73 30.05 3.72
C ARG A 164 2.36 30.42 3.17
N ASN A 165 1.41 30.71 4.04
CA ASN A 165 0.10 31.24 3.68
C ASN A 165 0.16 32.71 3.21
N GLY A 166 -0.86 33.10 2.43
CA GLY A 166 -1.07 34.46 1.93
C GLY A 166 -0.85 34.60 0.44
N SER A 167 -1.30 35.74 -0.10
CA SER A 167 -1.14 36.08 -1.52
C SER A 167 0.16 36.87 -1.74
N ASN A 168 0.88 36.50 -2.80
CA ASN A 168 2.15 37.11 -3.23
C ASN A 168 3.21 37.17 -2.11
N GLN A 169 3.22 36.14 -1.25
CA GLN A 169 4.22 35.98 -0.20
C GLN A 169 5.38 35.09 -0.70
N PRO A 170 6.55 35.10 -0.05
CA PRO A 170 7.55 34.06 -0.28
C PRO A 170 6.94 32.67 -0.10
N GLN A 171 7.44 31.68 -0.85
CA GLN A 171 6.87 30.32 -0.87
C GLN A 171 6.99 29.64 0.50
N PHE A 172 8.11 29.82 1.19
CA PHE A 172 8.36 29.18 2.49
C PHE A 172 8.56 30.21 3.60
N THR A 173 8.31 29.78 4.83
CA THR A 173 8.49 30.57 6.05
C THR A 173 9.12 29.74 7.16
N ASN A 174 9.75 30.42 8.11
CA ASN A 174 10.25 29.84 9.34
C ASN A 174 9.24 29.97 10.50
N ASN A 175 8.12 30.66 10.29
CA ASN A 175 7.10 30.89 11.30
C ASN A 175 5.93 29.90 11.10
N PRO A 176 5.72 28.93 12.01
CA PRO A 176 4.61 27.98 11.91
C PRO A 176 3.24 28.67 11.93
N GLY A 177 3.09 29.82 12.61
CA GLY A 177 1.83 30.57 12.61
C GLY A 177 1.47 31.22 11.27
N SER A 178 2.40 31.21 10.30
CA SER A 178 2.18 31.69 8.94
C SER A 178 2.06 30.55 7.92
N GLU A 179 1.92 29.30 8.37
CA GLU A 179 1.76 28.15 7.49
C GLU A 179 0.37 28.11 6.83
N VAL A 180 0.29 27.46 5.67
CA VAL A 180 -0.97 27.01 5.07
C VAL A 180 -1.74 26.05 5.99
N SER A 181 -3.06 26.06 5.89
CA SER A 181 -3.90 25.10 6.62
C SER A 181 -4.07 23.83 5.79
N TRP A 182 -3.17 22.87 5.98
CA TRP A 182 -3.26 21.54 5.34
C TRP A 182 -4.61 20.87 5.62
N GLY A 183 -5.17 20.20 4.63
CA GLY A 183 -6.48 19.53 4.74
C GLY A 183 -7.68 20.48 4.70
N SER A 184 -7.46 21.79 4.60
CA SER A 184 -8.50 22.82 4.48
C SER A 184 -8.32 23.67 3.23
N SER A 185 -9.42 24.18 2.66
CA SER A 185 -9.35 25.01 1.45
C SER A 185 -8.46 26.23 1.68
N PRO A 186 -7.48 26.53 0.80
CA PRO A 186 -7.34 25.99 -0.56
C PRO A 186 -6.32 24.85 -0.72
N THR A 187 -5.83 24.25 0.36
CA THR A 187 -4.75 23.24 0.43
C THR A 187 -5.25 21.90 0.97
N GLU A 188 -6.44 21.47 0.56
CA GLU A 188 -7.08 20.24 1.05
C GLU A 188 -6.97 19.04 0.10
N ARG A 189 -6.35 19.22 -1.08
CA ARG A 189 -6.37 18.18 -2.10
C ARG A 189 -5.40 17.05 -1.73
N VAL A 190 -5.94 15.86 -1.49
CA VAL A 190 -5.16 14.62 -1.54
C VAL A 190 -4.90 14.25 -2.99
N ILE A 191 -3.64 14.05 -3.35
CA ILE A 191 -3.24 13.55 -4.67
C ILE A 191 -2.33 12.35 -4.52
N THR A 192 -2.31 11.50 -5.54
CA THR A 192 -1.29 10.48 -5.70
C THR A 192 -0.32 10.92 -6.78
N ALA A 193 0.96 11.03 -6.42
CA ALA A 193 2.08 11.29 -7.29
C ALA A 193 2.76 9.98 -7.73
N PHE A 194 3.33 9.97 -8.94
CA PHE A 194 4.02 8.84 -9.54
C PHE A 194 5.29 9.30 -10.26
N SER A 195 6.36 8.50 -10.18
CA SER A 195 7.57 8.74 -10.96
C SER A 195 7.34 8.35 -12.42
N GLY A 196 7.97 9.05 -13.37
CA GLY A 196 7.87 8.68 -14.78
C GLY A 196 8.28 7.23 -15.07
N ASN A 197 9.25 6.70 -14.31
CA ASN A 197 9.69 5.30 -14.42
C ASN A 197 8.59 4.31 -13.96
N TYR A 198 7.93 4.58 -12.83
CA TYR A 198 6.78 3.80 -12.37
C TYR A 198 5.65 3.82 -13.40
N MET A 199 5.38 4.98 -14.00
CA MET A 199 4.36 5.10 -15.04
C MET A 199 4.69 4.26 -16.28
N ASN A 200 5.96 4.20 -16.68
CA ASN A 200 6.39 3.34 -17.79
C ASN A 200 6.24 1.86 -17.44
N TRP A 201 6.59 1.46 -16.22
CA TRP A 201 6.32 0.11 -15.72
C TRP A 201 4.82 -0.20 -15.74
N TYR A 202 3.98 0.68 -15.18
CA TYR A 202 2.54 0.47 -15.11
C TYR A 202 1.92 0.24 -16.49
N ASN A 203 2.38 0.98 -17.50
CA ASN A 203 1.87 0.89 -18.87
C ASN A 203 2.49 -0.26 -19.70
N ASN A 204 3.73 -0.66 -19.41
CA ASN A 204 4.51 -1.60 -20.25
C ASN A 204 5.20 -2.69 -19.43
N SER A 205 4.56 -3.13 -18.34
CA SER A 205 5.25 -4.03 -17.40
C SER A 205 5.63 -5.35 -18.08
N PRO A 206 6.88 -5.82 -17.86
CA PRO A 206 7.28 -7.15 -18.27
C PRO A 206 6.39 -8.21 -17.61
N ILE A 207 6.29 -9.34 -18.30
CA ILE A 207 5.67 -10.56 -17.77
C ILE A 207 6.80 -11.48 -17.33
N VAL A 208 6.71 -11.96 -16.10
CA VAL A 208 7.69 -12.86 -15.49
C VAL A 208 6.98 -14.11 -14.96
N PHE A 209 7.77 -15.14 -14.73
CA PHE A 209 7.33 -16.37 -14.09
C PHE A 209 7.83 -16.37 -12.64
N MET A 210 6.92 -16.30 -11.68
CA MET A 210 7.24 -16.21 -10.25
C MET A 210 6.46 -17.25 -9.47
N SER A 211 7.02 -17.74 -8.35
CA SER A 211 6.24 -18.59 -7.45
C SER A 211 5.11 -17.78 -6.79
N ARG A 212 3.99 -18.42 -6.47
CA ARG A 212 2.89 -17.79 -5.72
C ARG A 212 3.39 -17.17 -4.39
N THR A 213 4.36 -17.82 -3.74
CA THR A 213 5.00 -17.29 -2.53
C THR A 213 5.70 -15.96 -2.81
N ASP A 214 6.48 -15.87 -3.87
CA ASP A 214 7.22 -14.63 -4.21
C ASP A 214 6.27 -13.50 -4.60
N ILE A 215 5.16 -13.83 -5.26
CA ILE A 215 4.08 -12.88 -5.56
C ILE A 215 3.49 -12.35 -4.26
N VAL A 216 3.07 -13.23 -3.33
CA VAL A 216 2.51 -12.82 -2.04
C VAL A 216 3.49 -12.00 -1.22
N LYS A 217 4.77 -12.42 -1.16
CA LYS A 217 5.83 -11.66 -0.47
C LYS A 217 5.94 -10.26 -1.03
N THR A 218 5.92 -10.12 -2.35
CA THR A 218 6.06 -8.82 -3.00
C THR A 218 4.85 -7.92 -2.76
N VAL A 219 3.63 -8.45 -2.99
CA VAL A 219 2.39 -7.68 -2.77
C VAL A 219 2.25 -7.27 -1.31
N THR A 220 2.56 -8.17 -0.37
CA THR A 220 2.51 -7.87 1.06
C THR A 220 3.47 -6.73 1.41
N LYS A 221 4.72 -6.77 0.93
CA LYS A 221 5.69 -5.68 1.16
C LYS A 221 5.23 -4.35 0.54
N ASN A 222 4.62 -4.37 -0.66
CA ASN A 222 4.09 -3.17 -1.28
C ASN A 222 2.97 -2.54 -0.47
N VAL A 223 2.03 -3.37 0.03
CA VAL A 223 0.95 -2.91 0.92
C VAL A 223 1.55 -2.35 2.20
N LEU A 224 2.43 -3.10 2.86
CA LEU A 224 3.07 -2.66 4.10
C LEU A 224 3.76 -1.32 3.90
N ASN A 225 4.61 -1.16 2.90
CA ASN A 225 5.35 0.08 2.62
C ASN A 225 4.44 1.26 2.23
N SER A 226 3.22 0.99 1.76
CA SER A 226 2.23 2.03 1.43
C SER A 226 1.40 2.53 2.62
N ILE A 227 1.36 1.77 3.73
CA ILE A 227 0.60 2.13 4.92
C ILE A 227 1.52 2.75 5.99
N GLN A 228 1.02 3.78 6.67
CA GLN A 228 1.65 4.43 7.83
C GLN A 228 0.62 4.51 8.97
N ASN A 229 1.09 4.81 10.18
CA ASN A 229 0.23 5.00 11.35
C ASN A 229 -0.66 3.79 11.69
N ALA A 230 -0.13 2.57 11.52
CA ALA A 230 -0.85 1.31 11.81
C ALA A 230 0.02 0.35 12.62
N ASN A 231 -0.59 -0.49 13.45
CA ASN A 231 0.07 -1.64 14.06
C ASN A 231 -0.15 -2.88 13.20
N VAL A 232 0.90 -3.63 12.91
CA VAL A 232 0.83 -4.81 12.04
C VAL A 232 1.38 -6.03 12.76
N GLY A 233 0.65 -7.14 12.65
CA GLY A 233 1.11 -8.48 12.98
C GLY A 233 1.13 -9.37 11.74
N LEU A 234 1.95 -10.41 11.80
CA LEU A 234 2.03 -11.45 10.78
C LEU A 234 1.76 -12.81 11.43
N MET A 235 1.08 -13.66 10.67
CA MET A 235 0.80 -15.05 10.98
C MET A 235 0.98 -15.90 9.73
N HIS A 236 1.35 -17.16 9.90
CA HIS A 236 1.46 -18.13 8.81
C HIS A 236 0.98 -19.52 9.26
N PHE A 237 0.70 -20.39 8.29
CA PHE A 237 0.25 -21.76 8.55
C PHE A 237 1.37 -22.65 9.07
N ASN A 238 1.05 -23.53 10.03
CA ASN A 238 1.96 -24.57 10.48
C ASN A 238 1.95 -25.79 9.55
N ASN A 239 2.94 -26.67 9.70
CA ASN A 239 3.07 -27.92 8.93
C ASN A 239 2.05 -29.00 9.30
N SER A 240 1.17 -28.78 10.28
CA SER A 240 0.16 -29.77 10.66
C SER A 240 -1.17 -29.10 11.02
N GLN A 241 -1.22 -28.40 12.15
CA GLN A 241 -2.41 -27.77 12.70
C GLN A 241 -2.09 -26.35 13.16
N GLY A 242 -3.08 -25.47 12.99
CA GLY A 242 -3.00 -24.07 13.40
C GLY A 242 -2.02 -23.24 12.59
N GLY A 243 -1.77 -22.05 13.10
CA GLY A 243 -0.76 -21.15 12.57
C GLY A 243 -0.05 -20.43 13.69
N SER A 244 1.12 -19.88 13.37
CA SER A 244 1.99 -19.25 14.36
C SER A 244 2.17 -17.77 14.05
N ILE A 245 2.22 -16.97 15.11
CA ILE A 245 2.46 -15.52 15.03
C ILE A 245 3.97 -15.32 14.83
N ASN A 246 4.38 -15.07 13.59
CA ASN A 246 5.78 -14.81 13.27
C ASN A 246 6.20 -13.36 13.55
N HIS A 247 5.22 -12.46 13.70
CA HIS A 247 5.41 -11.10 14.20
C HIS A 247 4.18 -10.65 14.99
N ALA A 248 4.35 -10.31 16.26
CA ALA A 248 3.28 -9.75 17.08
C ALA A 248 2.82 -8.39 16.53
N ILE A 249 1.54 -8.05 16.73
CA ILE A 249 0.99 -6.74 16.34
C ILE A 249 1.76 -5.63 17.04
N LYS A 250 2.53 -4.87 16.27
CA LYS A 250 3.38 -3.77 16.74
C LYS A 250 3.35 -2.62 15.75
N ASP A 251 3.78 -1.45 16.21
CA ASP A 251 3.85 -0.23 15.42
C ASP A 251 4.69 -0.42 14.14
N LEU A 252 4.03 -0.38 12.99
CA LEU A 252 4.68 -0.64 11.72
C LEU A 252 5.73 0.41 11.41
N ASP A 253 5.51 1.68 11.76
CA ASP A 253 6.44 2.76 11.45
C ASP A 253 7.79 2.56 12.16
N THR A 254 7.76 1.93 13.34
CA THR A 254 8.97 1.57 14.11
C THR A 254 9.60 0.26 13.63
N TYR A 255 8.79 -0.75 13.28
CA TYR A 255 9.26 -2.13 13.06
C TYR A 255 9.24 -2.60 11.60
N ARG A 256 8.95 -1.73 10.63
CA ARG A 256 8.80 -2.03 9.20
C ARG A 256 9.86 -2.96 8.62
N ALA A 257 11.14 -2.66 8.88
CA ALA A 257 12.25 -3.47 8.38
C ALA A 257 12.20 -4.91 8.91
N GLN A 258 11.79 -5.11 10.17
CA GLN A 258 11.64 -6.44 10.76
C GLN A 258 10.43 -7.17 10.17
N VAL A 259 9.31 -6.48 9.96
CA VAL A 259 8.11 -7.06 9.32
C VAL A 259 8.45 -7.52 7.91
N ASN A 260 9.12 -6.68 7.11
CA ASN A 260 9.53 -7.02 5.75
C ASN A 260 10.49 -8.22 5.73
N ALA A 261 11.45 -8.30 6.66
CA ALA A 261 12.32 -9.46 6.79
C ALA A 261 11.55 -10.75 7.15
N LYS A 262 10.49 -10.65 7.96
CA LYS A 262 9.62 -11.80 8.28
C LYS A 262 8.78 -12.25 7.08
N VAL A 263 8.34 -11.31 6.24
CA VAL A 263 7.68 -11.62 4.97
C VAL A 263 8.66 -12.35 4.04
N ASP A 264 9.87 -11.85 3.87
CA ASP A 264 10.89 -12.48 3.01
C ASP A 264 11.23 -13.90 3.46
N ALA A 265 11.21 -14.16 4.77
CA ALA A 265 11.45 -15.46 5.38
C ALA A 265 10.23 -16.41 5.40
N LEU A 266 9.09 -16.05 4.80
CA LEU A 266 7.92 -16.94 4.80
C LEU A 266 8.24 -18.29 4.15
N PRO A 267 7.91 -19.41 4.84
CA PRO A 267 8.06 -20.74 4.29
C PRO A 267 7.04 -21.01 3.17
N ALA A 268 7.29 -22.05 2.38
CA ALA A 268 6.44 -22.45 1.26
C ALA A 268 6.22 -23.97 1.20
N ASP A 269 6.41 -24.67 2.33
CA ASP A 269 6.43 -26.13 2.46
C ASP A 269 5.41 -26.67 3.48
N SER A 270 4.55 -25.79 4.03
CA SER A 270 3.57 -26.17 5.05
C SER A 270 2.27 -26.75 4.48
N TRP A 271 1.30 -27.01 5.36
CA TRP A 271 -0.07 -27.36 4.99
C TRP A 271 -0.98 -26.13 5.10
N THR A 272 -2.29 -26.30 4.90
CA THR A 272 -3.28 -25.20 4.95
C THR A 272 -4.37 -25.45 6.00
N PRO A 273 -4.04 -25.58 7.31
CA PRO A 273 -5.02 -25.74 8.38
C PRO A 273 -5.74 -24.41 8.68
N LEU A 274 -6.59 -23.97 7.75
CA LEU A 274 -7.22 -22.65 7.77
C LEU A 274 -8.09 -22.44 9.02
N SER A 275 -8.94 -23.41 9.35
CA SER A 275 -9.86 -23.33 10.50
C SER A 275 -9.11 -23.17 11.83
N GLU A 276 -8.08 -23.98 12.03
CA GLU A 276 -7.25 -23.99 13.22
C GLU A 276 -6.43 -22.70 13.31
N THR A 277 -5.96 -22.18 12.19
CA THR A 277 -5.22 -20.92 12.15
C THR A 277 -6.09 -19.72 12.48
N MET A 278 -7.33 -19.70 11.97
CA MET A 278 -8.30 -18.67 12.36
C MET A 278 -8.66 -18.77 13.84
N TYR A 279 -8.71 -19.98 14.39
CA TYR A 279 -8.89 -20.20 15.82
C TYR A 279 -7.70 -19.65 16.65
N GLU A 280 -6.46 -19.93 16.23
CA GLU A 280 -5.25 -19.35 16.83
C GLU A 280 -5.25 -17.81 16.75
N ALA A 281 -5.63 -17.24 15.60
CA ALA A 281 -5.75 -15.79 15.46
C ALA A 281 -6.76 -15.21 16.46
N ALA A 282 -7.90 -15.87 16.65
CA ALA A 282 -8.90 -15.46 17.63
C ALA A 282 -8.41 -15.60 19.07
N LEU A 283 -7.58 -16.59 19.40
CA LEU A 283 -6.92 -16.69 20.71
C LEU A 283 -5.93 -15.53 20.93
N TYR A 284 -5.11 -15.24 19.92
CA TYR A 284 -4.14 -14.15 19.96
C TYR A 284 -4.81 -12.78 20.19
N TRP A 285 -5.89 -12.48 19.46
CA TRP A 285 -6.65 -11.24 19.65
C TRP A 285 -7.30 -11.13 21.04
N ARG A 286 -7.61 -12.26 21.69
CA ARG A 286 -8.15 -12.31 23.05
C ARG A 286 -7.06 -12.28 24.14
N GLY A 287 -5.78 -12.27 23.76
CA GLY A 287 -4.66 -12.39 24.70
C GLY A 287 -4.64 -13.73 25.44
N MET A 288 -5.20 -14.78 24.81
CA MET A 288 -5.22 -16.14 25.36
C MET A 288 -3.98 -16.91 24.94
N GLU A 289 -3.64 -17.95 25.71
CA GLU A 289 -2.58 -18.89 25.35
C GLU A 289 -2.88 -19.58 24.01
N PRO A 290 -1.86 -19.80 23.17
CA PRO A 290 -2.03 -20.49 21.89
C PRO A 290 -2.36 -21.98 22.13
N TYR A 291 -3.10 -22.58 21.20
CA TYR A 291 -3.48 -24.00 21.32
C TYR A 291 -2.59 -24.91 20.45
N TYR A 292 -2.38 -24.52 19.20
CA TYR A 292 -1.52 -25.18 18.21
C TYR A 292 -0.31 -24.33 17.80
N GLY A 293 -0.42 -23.00 17.95
CA GLY A 293 0.62 -22.05 17.56
C GLY A 293 1.71 -21.90 18.62
N SER A 294 2.81 -21.26 18.22
CA SER A 294 3.83 -20.69 19.12
C SER A 294 3.92 -19.19 18.95
#